data_AF-A0A316S8Z0-F1
#
_entry.id   AF-A0A316S8Z0-F1
#
_cell.length_a   1.000
_cell.length_b   1.000
_cell.length_c   1.000
_cell.angle_alpha   90.00
_cell.angle_beta   90.00
_cell.angle_gamma   90.00
#
_symmetry.space_group_name_H-M   'P 1'
#
loop_
_entity.id
_entity.type
_entity.pdbx_description
1 polymer ?
#
loop_
_entity_poly.entity_id
_entity_poly.type
_entity_poly.pdbx_seq_one_letter_code
_entity_poly.pdbx_strand_id
1 'polypeptide(L)'
;MKIFNYINNIKNISEIMARKVGKFHENAKIAKRKSLYIDLTKDQKRSIDEFFYKNFGEKINYNWHRLYTSYTGNFDVKYFPEYLYIPLLERIWNPPKYKYALADKNLLPLLVNGIENLITPETLVTCTNGIIRDKNFKIININDARKILNKESAVFIKPSIESSSGRGCKIISTEELNIEDCIKWGG
;
A
#
# COMPACT_ATOMS: atom_id res chain seq x y z
N MET A 1 22.02 -6.39 4.19
CA MET A 1 20.69 -6.85 3.74
C MET A 1 20.87 -8.17 2.98
N LYS A 2 20.28 -9.28 3.46
CA LYS A 2 20.50 -10.68 2.99
C LYS A 2 19.71 -11.07 1.71
N ILE A 3 19.33 -10.10 0.87
CA ILE A 3 18.42 -10.35 -0.27
C ILE A 3 19.06 -11.24 -1.34
N PHE A 4 20.34 -11.01 -1.65
CA PHE A 4 21.07 -11.75 -2.68
C PHE A 4 21.11 -13.26 -2.40
N ASN A 5 21.31 -13.64 -1.13
CA ASN A 5 21.32 -15.05 -0.72
C ASN A 5 19.94 -15.71 -0.82
N TYR A 6 18.85 -14.97 -0.64
CA TYR A 6 17.50 -15.51 -0.83
C TYR A 6 17.23 -15.79 -2.31
N ILE A 7 17.58 -14.86 -3.21
CA ILE A 7 17.37 -15.03 -4.66
C ILE A 7 18.15 -16.24 -5.20
N ASN A 8 19.40 -16.40 -4.76
CA ASN A 8 20.24 -17.54 -5.17
C ASN A 8 19.74 -18.89 -4.64
N ASN A 9 18.89 -18.89 -3.61
CA ASN A 9 18.28 -20.08 -3.04
C ASN A 9 16.90 -20.42 -3.65
N ILE A 10 16.36 -19.58 -4.54
CA ILE A 10 15.15 -19.89 -5.29
C ILE A 10 15.49 -20.95 -6.35
N LYS A 11 15.15 -22.20 -6.05
CA LYS A 11 15.34 -23.35 -6.96
C LYS A 11 14.13 -23.65 -7.83
N ASN A 12 12.98 -23.04 -7.55
CA ASN A 12 11.71 -23.34 -8.23
C ASN A 12 11.53 -22.49 -9.50
N ILE A 13 11.44 -23.16 -10.65
CA ILE A 13 11.25 -22.55 -11.97
C ILE A 13 10.01 -21.64 -12.01
N SER A 14 8.92 -22.02 -11.34
CA SER A 14 7.68 -21.22 -11.31
C SER A 14 7.88 -19.85 -10.66
N GLU A 15 8.71 -19.77 -9.63
CA GLU A 15 9.00 -18.52 -8.91
C GLU A 15 9.93 -17.61 -9.72
N ILE A 16 10.89 -18.20 -10.43
CA ILE A 16 11.74 -17.49 -11.40
C ILE A 16 10.87 -16.89 -12.52
N MET A 17 9.94 -17.67 -13.07
CA MET A 17 9.04 -17.22 -14.14
C MET A 17 8.09 -16.12 -13.64
N ALA A 18 7.47 -16.28 -12.47
CA ALA A 18 6.61 -15.27 -11.88
C ALA A 18 7.32 -13.93 -11.68
N ARG A 19 8.59 -13.95 -11.24
CA ARG A 19 9.44 -12.75 -11.13
C ARG A 19 9.70 -12.09 -12.48
N LYS A 20 10.07 -12.87 -13.50
CA LYS A 20 10.33 -12.34 -14.85
C LYS A 20 9.08 -11.70 -15.44
N VAL A 21 7.94 -12.37 -15.33
CA VAL A 21 6.64 -11.87 -15.80
C VAL A 21 6.23 -10.61 -15.02
N GLY A 22 6.38 -10.60 -13.69
CA GLY A 22 6.12 -9.42 -12.86
C GLY A 22 6.97 -8.23 -13.25
N LYS A 23 8.30 -8.43 -13.39
CA LYS A 23 9.24 -7.41 -13.87
C LYS A 23 8.84 -6.87 -15.24
N PHE A 24 8.42 -7.74 -16.17
CA PHE A 24 7.97 -7.31 -17.50
C PHE A 24 6.70 -6.45 -17.43
N HIS A 25 5.65 -6.94 -16.77
CA HIS A 25 4.38 -6.22 -16.66
C HIS A 25 4.53 -4.86 -15.97
N GLU A 26 5.34 -4.79 -14.92
CA GLU A 26 5.51 -3.54 -14.18
C GLU A 26 6.35 -2.52 -14.93
N ASN A 27 7.42 -2.97 -15.63
CA ASN A 27 8.16 -2.10 -16.54
C ASN A 27 7.24 -1.53 -17.63
N ALA A 28 6.32 -2.32 -18.17
CA ALA A 28 5.34 -1.85 -19.14
C ALA A 28 4.35 -0.85 -18.52
N LYS A 29 3.86 -1.12 -17.30
CA LYS A 29 2.94 -0.23 -16.56
C LYS A 29 3.58 1.12 -16.26
N ILE A 30 4.83 1.13 -15.77
CA ILE A 30 5.51 2.37 -15.44
C ILE A 30 5.87 3.15 -16.71
N ALA A 31 6.28 2.47 -17.79
CA ALA A 31 6.60 3.11 -19.08
C ALA A 31 5.41 3.89 -19.67
N LYS A 32 4.16 3.49 -19.39
CA LYS A 32 2.96 4.26 -19.77
C LYS A 32 2.85 5.63 -19.07
N ARG A 33 3.60 5.84 -17.99
CA ARG A 33 3.65 7.10 -17.21
C ARG A 33 4.82 7.99 -17.58
N LYS A 34 5.44 7.77 -18.74
CA LYS A 34 6.63 8.50 -19.20
C LYS A 34 6.45 10.03 -19.21
N SER A 35 5.22 10.51 -19.44
CA SER A 35 4.91 11.96 -19.38
C SER A 35 5.14 12.58 -18.01
N LEU A 36 5.15 11.79 -16.94
CA LEU A 36 5.39 12.23 -15.57
C LEU A 36 6.86 12.13 -15.16
N TYR A 37 7.76 11.63 -16.02
CA TYR A 37 9.13 11.39 -15.63
C TYR A 37 9.94 12.67 -15.54
N ILE A 38 10.75 12.77 -14.49
CA ILE A 38 11.83 13.74 -14.40
C ILE A 38 13.13 13.12 -14.96
N ASP A 39 14.00 13.98 -15.51
CA ASP A 39 15.34 13.57 -15.91
C ASP A 39 16.29 13.50 -14.72
N LEU A 40 16.94 12.34 -14.58
CA LEU A 40 17.97 12.14 -13.57
C LEU A 40 19.32 12.61 -14.10
N THR A 41 20.08 13.29 -13.24
CA THR A 41 21.46 13.68 -13.52
C THR A 41 22.37 12.46 -13.64
N LYS A 42 23.58 12.65 -14.18
CA LYS A 42 24.58 11.57 -14.26
C LYS A 42 24.94 11.04 -12.86
N ASP A 43 25.09 11.93 -11.89
CA ASP A 43 25.42 11.57 -10.51
C ASP A 43 24.31 10.79 -9.82
N GLN A 44 23.05 11.17 -10.04
CA GLN A 44 21.89 10.42 -9.53
C GLN A 44 21.88 8.99 -10.08
N LYS A 45 22.04 8.82 -11.41
CA LYS A 45 22.10 7.47 -12.03
C LYS A 45 23.27 6.64 -11.49
N ARG A 46 24.45 7.24 -11.33
CA ARG A 46 25.62 6.58 -10.74
C ARG A 46 25.33 6.12 -9.30
N SER A 47 24.72 6.98 -8.48
CA SER A 47 24.38 6.63 -7.10
C SER A 47 23.38 5.46 -7.02
N ILE A 48 22.41 5.41 -7.93
CA ILE A 48 21.46 4.27 -8.03
C ILE A 48 22.21 2.99 -8.38
N ASP A 49 23.05 3.02 -9.42
CA ASP A 49 23.82 1.86 -9.85
C ASP A 49 24.70 1.33 -8.72
N GLU A 50 25.43 2.19 -8.03
CA GLU A 50 26.30 1.83 -6.90
C GLU A 50 25.49 1.23 -5.75
N PHE A 51 24.36 1.86 -5.38
CA PHE A 51 23.52 1.39 -4.29
C PHE A 51 22.91 0.01 -4.59
N PHE A 52 22.30 -0.17 -5.76
CA PHE A 52 21.66 -1.44 -6.11
C PHE A 52 22.68 -2.53 -6.43
N TYR A 53 23.78 -2.22 -7.11
CA TYR A 53 24.81 -3.24 -7.35
C TYR A 53 25.41 -3.76 -6.03
N LYS A 54 25.73 -2.85 -5.08
CA LYS A 54 26.25 -3.22 -3.76
C LYS A 54 25.28 -4.06 -2.93
N ASN A 55 23.98 -3.74 -2.95
CA ASN A 55 22.99 -4.35 -2.05
C ASN A 55 22.17 -5.48 -2.67
N PHE A 56 22.03 -5.48 -4.00
CA PHE A 56 21.16 -6.36 -4.77
C PHE A 56 21.91 -7.17 -5.82
N GLY A 57 23.14 -6.78 -6.20
CA GLY A 57 23.99 -7.52 -7.14
C GLY A 57 23.71 -7.26 -8.62
N GLU A 58 22.67 -6.48 -8.95
CA GLU A 58 22.41 -6.02 -10.31
C GLU A 58 21.98 -4.56 -10.34
N LYS A 59 22.19 -3.91 -11.48
CA LYS A 59 21.60 -2.60 -11.78
C LYS A 59 20.12 -2.75 -12.06
N ILE A 60 19.38 -1.67 -11.84
CA ILE A 60 17.93 -1.62 -12.06
C ILE A 60 17.56 -0.53 -13.07
N ASN A 61 16.32 -0.58 -13.57
CA ASN A 61 15.80 0.48 -14.43
C ASN A 61 15.47 1.73 -13.59
N TYR A 62 15.87 2.91 -14.08
CA TYR A 62 15.68 4.20 -13.39
C TYR A 62 14.24 4.74 -13.40
N ASN A 63 13.31 4.10 -14.09
CA ASN A 63 11.93 4.59 -14.25
C ASN A 63 11.22 4.86 -12.91
N TRP A 64 11.46 4.05 -11.87
CA TRP A 64 10.91 4.28 -10.54
C TRP A 64 11.48 5.53 -9.89
N HIS A 65 12.80 5.71 -9.96
CA HIS A 65 13.44 6.94 -9.46
C HIS A 65 12.93 8.17 -10.19
N ARG A 66 12.76 8.10 -11.52
CA ARG A 66 12.19 9.19 -12.33
C ARG A 66 10.76 9.53 -11.92
N LEU A 67 9.93 8.51 -11.68
CA LEU A 67 8.52 8.68 -11.35
C LEU A 67 8.30 9.12 -9.90
N TYR A 68 9.00 8.54 -8.94
CA TYR A 68 8.81 8.89 -7.53
C TYR A 68 9.38 10.28 -7.23
N THR A 69 10.52 10.64 -7.84
CA THR A 69 11.04 12.01 -7.76
C THR A 69 10.03 13.02 -8.30
N SER A 70 9.24 12.68 -9.32
CA SER A 70 8.21 13.60 -9.84
C SER A 70 7.00 13.76 -8.94
N TYR A 71 6.69 12.76 -8.10
CA TYR A 71 5.63 12.86 -7.11
C TYR A 71 6.06 13.60 -5.84
N THR A 72 7.31 13.42 -5.41
CA THR A 72 7.80 13.95 -4.13
C THR A 72 8.58 15.26 -4.28
N GLY A 73 9.03 15.60 -5.49
CA GLY A 73 9.97 16.69 -5.75
C GLY A 73 11.40 16.40 -5.28
N ASN A 74 11.66 15.25 -4.64
CA ASN A 74 12.93 14.92 -4.01
C ASN A 74 13.51 13.63 -4.57
N PHE A 75 14.79 13.65 -4.93
CA PHE A 75 15.50 12.44 -5.32
C PHE A 75 15.89 11.61 -4.08
N ASP A 76 15.58 10.31 -4.11
CA ASP A 76 16.11 9.34 -3.15
C ASP A 76 16.67 8.12 -3.89
N VAL A 77 17.94 7.80 -3.61
CA VAL A 77 18.61 6.61 -4.14
C VAL A 77 17.89 5.31 -3.74
N LYS A 78 17.18 5.32 -2.60
CA LYS A 78 16.47 4.17 -2.01
C LYS A 78 15.10 3.92 -2.62
N TYR A 79 14.62 4.76 -3.55
CA TYR A 79 13.39 4.47 -4.27
C TYR A 79 13.44 3.08 -4.89
N PHE A 80 12.44 2.27 -4.54
CA PHE A 80 12.50 0.83 -4.72
C PHE A 80 11.45 0.37 -5.74
N PRO A 81 11.86 -0.37 -6.79
CA PRO A 81 10.91 -0.90 -7.76
C PRO A 81 9.93 -1.89 -7.13
N GLU A 82 8.65 -1.76 -7.47
CA GLU A 82 7.58 -2.64 -6.97
C GLU A 82 7.83 -4.10 -7.44
N TYR A 83 8.52 -4.32 -8.57
CA TYR A 83 8.82 -5.67 -9.09
C TYR A 83 9.93 -6.35 -8.28
N LEU A 84 10.69 -5.57 -7.51
CA LEU A 84 11.62 -6.09 -6.50
C LEU A 84 10.95 -6.20 -5.14
N TYR A 85 9.88 -5.46 -4.88
CA TYR A 85 9.16 -5.51 -3.62
C TYR A 85 8.25 -6.75 -3.55
N ILE A 86 7.28 -6.85 -4.46
CA ILE A 86 6.19 -7.85 -4.40
C ILE A 86 6.73 -9.29 -4.41
N PRO A 87 7.52 -9.74 -5.41
CA PRO A 87 7.87 -11.15 -5.48
C PRO A 87 9.00 -11.56 -4.52
N LEU A 88 9.58 -10.63 -3.76
CA LEU A 88 10.79 -10.87 -2.97
C LEU A 88 10.62 -10.40 -1.53
N LEU A 89 10.45 -9.11 -1.31
CA LEU A 89 10.36 -8.54 0.04
C LEU A 89 9.03 -8.84 0.69
N GLU A 90 7.92 -8.71 -0.04
CA GLU A 90 6.58 -8.91 0.52
C GLU A 90 6.43 -10.32 1.10
N ARG A 91 6.96 -11.35 0.42
CA ARG A 91 6.91 -12.75 0.90
C ARG A 91 7.76 -12.99 2.15
N ILE A 92 8.92 -12.34 2.24
CA ILE A 92 9.83 -12.49 3.38
C ILE A 92 9.29 -11.75 4.60
N TRP A 93 8.73 -10.56 4.40
CA TRP A 93 8.29 -9.68 5.49
C TRP A 93 6.84 -9.91 5.91
N ASN A 94 5.99 -10.47 5.05
CA ASN A 94 4.60 -10.79 5.38
C ASN A 94 4.37 -12.31 5.37
N PRO A 95 4.63 -13.00 6.49
CA PRO A 95 4.29 -14.42 6.62
C PRO A 95 2.82 -14.67 6.23
N PRO A 96 2.52 -15.65 5.36
CA PRO A 96 1.15 -15.89 4.89
C PRO A 96 0.11 -16.05 6.00
N LYS A 97 0.52 -16.63 7.14
CA LYS A 97 -0.31 -16.81 8.34
C LYS A 97 -0.86 -15.51 8.94
N TYR A 98 -0.17 -14.38 8.76
CA TYR A 98 -0.60 -13.09 9.31
C TYR A 98 -1.23 -12.19 8.25
N LYS A 99 -1.05 -12.52 6.96
CA LYS A 99 -1.48 -11.66 5.84
C LYS A 99 -2.96 -11.27 5.95
N TYR A 100 -3.84 -12.21 6.24
CA TYR A 100 -5.28 -11.94 6.27
C TYR A 100 -5.70 -11.16 7.52
N ALA A 101 -5.16 -11.53 8.69
CA ALA A 101 -5.48 -10.86 9.95
C ALA A 101 -5.00 -9.39 9.93
N LEU A 102 -3.80 -9.13 9.42
CA LEU A 102 -3.22 -7.78 9.37
C LEU A 102 -3.69 -6.95 8.16
N ALA A 103 -4.41 -7.56 7.22
CA ALA A 103 -4.97 -6.83 6.07
C ALA A 103 -6.25 -6.05 6.40
N ASP A 104 -6.92 -6.34 7.53
CA ASP A 104 -8.11 -5.62 7.94
C ASP A 104 -7.76 -4.23 8.46
N LYS A 105 -8.13 -3.21 7.67
CA LYS A 105 -7.85 -1.80 7.98
C LYS A 105 -8.55 -1.35 9.27
N ASN A 106 -9.58 -2.05 9.73
CA ASN A 106 -10.24 -1.76 11.01
C ASN A 106 -9.31 -2.01 12.21
N LEU A 107 -8.25 -2.82 12.05
CA LEU A 107 -7.26 -3.07 13.11
C LEU A 107 -6.10 -2.07 13.09
N LEU A 108 -5.96 -1.27 12.04
CA LEU A 108 -4.81 -0.37 11.88
C LEU A 108 -4.65 0.59 13.08
N PRO A 109 -5.70 1.26 13.60
CA PRO A 109 -5.55 2.14 14.76
C PRO A 109 -5.03 1.42 16.00
N LEU A 110 -5.40 0.13 16.17
CA LEU A 110 -4.93 -0.68 17.29
C LEU A 110 -3.46 -1.09 17.11
N LEU A 111 -3.07 -1.47 15.90
CA LEU A 111 -1.72 -1.96 15.59
C LEU A 111 -0.65 -0.87 15.70
N VAL A 112 -1.01 0.38 15.42
CA VAL A 112 -0.07 1.52 15.39
C VAL A 112 -0.13 2.38 16.64
N ASN A 113 -1.05 2.08 17.56
CA ASN A 113 -1.23 2.86 18.77
C ASN A 113 0.07 2.91 19.59
N GLY A 114 0.49 4.10 19.98
CA GLY A 114 1.71 4.31 20.77
C GLY A 114 3.03 4.25 19.98
N ILE A 115 3.00 4.13 18.64
CA ILE A 115 4.21 4.25 17.82
C ILE A 115 4.52 5.73 17.58
N GLU A 116 5.66 6.19 18.11
CA GLU A 116 6.11 7.57 17.97
C GLU A 116 6.33 7.94 16.49
N ASN A 117 5.94 9.17 16.11
CA ASN A 117 6.08 9.72 14.75
C ASN A 117 5.31 8.98 13.63
N LEU A 118 4.42 8.04 13.95
CA LEU A 118 3.56 7.39 12.99
C LEU A 118 2.18 8.06 12.96
N ILE A 119 1.85 8.72 11.85
CA ILE A 119 0.55 9.36 11.64
C ILE A 119 -0.33 8.47 10.77
N THR A 120 -1.55 8.19 11.24
CA THR A 120 -2.58 7.52 10.45
C THR A 120 -3.84 8.38 10.36
N PRO A 121 -4.67 8.21 9.32
CA PRO A 121 -5.98 8.87 9.27
C PRO A 121 -6.81 8.56 10.53
N GLU A 122 -7.59 9.53 11.01
CA GLU A 122 -8.56 9.28 12.08
C GLU A 122 -9.68 8.40 11.55
N THR A 123 -9.93 7.29 12.23
CA THR A 123 -11.06 6.41 11.93
C THR A 123 -12.27 6.85 12.73
N LEU A 124 -13.30 7.38 12.08
CA LEU A 124 -14.52 7.83 12.75
C LEU A 124 -15.41 6.66 13.19
N VAL A 125 -15.64 5.71 12.29
CA VAL A 125 -16.50 4.54 12.47
C VAL A 125 -15.88 3.35 11.73
N THR A 126 -15.95 2.17 12.34
CA THR A 126 -15.61 0.89 11.68
C THR A 126 -16.82 -0.03 11.63
N CYS A 127 -16.85 -0.93 10.64
CA CYS A 127 -17.83 -2.00 10.55
C CYS A 127 -17.10 -3.31 10.21
N THR A 128 -17.30 -4.36 11.01
CA THR A 128 -16.91 -5.74 10.67
C THR A 128 -18.10 -6.64 10.94
N ASN A 129 -18.56 -7.38 9.92
CA ASN A 129 -19.66 -8.33 10.04
C ASN A 129 -20.92 -7.74 10.70
N GLY A 130 -21.31 -6.53 10.31
CA GLY A 130 -22.47 -5.82 10.88
C GLY A 130 -22.23 -5.14 12.23
N ILE A 131 -21.11 -5.38 12.89
CA ILE A 131 -20.77 -4.78 14.18
C ILE A 131 -20.13 -3.41 13.93
N ILE A 132 -20.85 -2.35 14.27
CA ILE A 132 -20.42 -0.97 14.15
C ILE A 132 -19.71 -0.54 15.43
N ARG A 133 -18.55 0.11 15.28
CA ARG A 133 -17.76 0.63 16.41
C ARG A 133 -17.32 2.07 16.16
N ASP A 134 -17.24 2.86 17.22
CA ASP A 134 -16.63 4.19 17.20
C ASP A 134 -15.09 4.12 17.14
N LYS A 135 -14.44 5.28 17.16
CA LYS A 135 -12.97 5.41 17.15
C LYS A 135 -12.25 4.76 18.34
N ASN A 136 -12.97 4.53 19.44
CA ASN A 136 -12.45 3.89 20.65
C ASN A 136 -12.77 2.38 20.68
N PHE A 137 -13.22 1.81 19.55
CA PHE A 137 -13.67 0.43 19.44
C PHE A 137 -14.90 0.08 20.29
N LYS A 138 -15.66 1.08 20.78
CA LYS A 138 -16.92 0.83 21.49
C LYS A 138 -18.01 0.48 20.49
N ILE A 139 -18.75 -0.59 20.75
CA ILE A 139 -19.91 -0.98 19.93
C ILE A 139 -20.99 0.10 20.02
N ILE A 140 -21.49 0.52 18.86
CA ILE A 140 -22.54 1.54 18.71
C ILE A 140 -23.62 1.08 17.74
N ASN A 141 -24.79 1.72 17.79
CA ASN A 141 -25.85 1.52 16.80
C ASN A 141 -25.69 2.47 15.61
N ILE A 142 -26.51 2.28 14.57
CA ILE A 142 -26.50 3.10 13.35
C ILE A 142 -26.79 4.58 13.63
N ASN A 143 -27.69 4.89 14.57
CA ASN A 143 -28.04 6.28 14.88
C ASN A 143 -26.87 7.02 15.51
N ASP A 144 -26.11 6.36 16.39
CA ASP A 144 -24.92 6.95 17.00
C ASP A 144 -23.79 7.08 15.98
N ALA A 145 -23.64 6.12 15.06
CA ALA A 145 -22.72 6.26 13.93
C ALA A 145 -23.07 7.47 13.06
N ARG A 146 -24.37 7.66 12.74
CA ARG A 146 -24.85 8.83 11.98
C ARG A 146 -24.55 10.15 12.69
N LYS A 147 -24.75 10.23 14.01
CA LYS A 147 -24.38 11.42 14.80
C LYS A 147 -22.88 11.73 14.76
N ILE A 148 -22.02 10.70 14.71
CA ILE A 148 -20.57 10.89 14.60
C ILE A 148 -20.24 11.42 13.20
N LEU A 149 -20.75 10.76 12.16
CA LEU A 149 -20.42 11.08 10.77
C LEU A 149 -20.95 12.46 10.36
N ASN A 150 -22.15 12.87 10.78
CA ASN A 150 -22.76 14.16 10.45
C ASN A 150 -22.05 15.38 11.05
N LYS A 151 -21.01 15.19 11.87
CA LYS A 151 -20.13 16.28 12.29
C LYS A 151 -19.18 16.74 11.18
N GLU A 152 -18.94 15.87 10.21
CA GLU A 152 -18.13 16.15 9.03
C GLU A 152 -19.05 16.50 7.85
N SER A 153 -18.59 17.33 6.92
CA SER A 153 -19.32 17.61 5.68
C SER A 153 -19.19 16.47 4.65
N ALA A 154 -18.07 15.75 4.70
CA ALA A 154 -17.80 14.63 3.81
C ALA A 154 -16.87 13.63 4.50
N VAL A 155 -16.98 12.37 4.11
CA VAL A 155 -16.16 11.28 4.66
C VAL A 155 -15.58 10.42 3.56
N PHE A 156 -14.43 9.82 3.84
CA PHE A 156 -13.80 8.82 2.97
C PHE A 156 -14.18 7.41 3.42
N ILE A 157 -14.89 6.68 2.56
CA ILE A 157 -15.36 5.32 2.83
C ILE A 157 -14.49 4.34 2.07
N LYS A 158 -14.16 3.21 2.71
CA LYS A 158 -13.30 2.18 2.15
C LYS A 158 -13.62 0.79 2.70
N PRO A 159 -13.66 -0.26 1.85
CA PRO A 159 -13.66 -1.65 2.30
C PRO A 159 -12.44 -1.97 3.17
N SER A 160 -12.70 -2.55 4.35
CA SER A 160 -11.65 -2.80 5.33
C SER A 160 -10.74 -3.96 4.92
N ILE A 161 -11.33 -5.01 4.35
CA ILE A 161 -10.66 -6.16 3.77
C ILE A 161 -10.74 -6.05 2.24
N GLU A 162 -9.73 -6.57 1.55
CA GLU A 162 -9.46 -6.53 0.11
C GLU A 162 -8.40 -5.52 -0.39
N SER A 163 -7.70 -5.97 -1.44
CA SER A 163 -6.64 -5.29 -2.19
C SER A 163 -7.16 -4.77 -3.53
N SER A 164 -8.38 -4.20 -3.53
CA SER A 164 -9.14 -3.90 -4.74
C SER A 164 -8.59 -2.70 -5.55
N SER A 165 -7.32 -2.31 -5.35
CA SER A 165 -6.65 -1.21 -6.07
C SER A 165 -7.41 0.13 -6.05
N GLY A 166 -8.11 0.40 -4.94
CA GLY A 166 -8.95 1.59 -4.78
C GLY A 166 -10.42 1.39 -5.16
N ARG A 167 -10.81 0.24 -5.72
CA ARG A 167 -12.23 -0.08 -5.91
C ARG A 167 -12.95 -0.05 -4.56
N GLY A 168 -14.10 0.58 -4.58
CA GLY A 168 -14.94 0.81 -3.40
C GLY A 168 -14.47 1.94 -2.47
N CYS A 169 -13.35 2.62 -2.78
CA CYS A 169 -12.96 3.83 -2.06
C CYS A 169 -13.70 5.04 -2.64
N LYS A 170 -14.36 5.84 -1.81
CA LYS A 170 -15.04 7.07 -2.26
C LYS A 170 -15.08 8.15 -1.19
N ILE A 171 -15.00 9.41 -1.61
CA ILE A 171 -15.42 10.55 -0.80
C ILE A 171 -16.91 10.73 -1.03
N ILE A 172 -17.70 10.86 0.02
CA ILE A 172 -19.15 11.07 -0.05
C ILE A 172 -19.57 12.14 0.95
N SER A 173 -20.55 12.96 0.57
CA SER A 173 -21.21 13.87 1.50
C SER A 173 -21.87 13.07 2.62
N THR A 174 -21.79 13.54 3.86
CA THR A 174 -22.42 12.86 5.00
C THR A 174 -23.94 12.89 4.92
N GLU A 175 -24.51 13.87 4.23
CA GLU A 175 -25.95 13.96 3.94
C GLU A 175 -26.43 12.87 2.97
N GLU A 176 -25.58 12.45 2.03
CA GLU A 176 -25.88 11.44 1.01
C GLU A 176 -25.53 10.01 1.48
N LEU A 177 -24.95 9.87 2.66
CA LEU A 177 -24.43 8.61 3.15
C LEU A 177 -25.53 7.70 3.71
N ASN A 178 -25.81 6.63 2.97
CA ASN A 178 -26.57 5.48 3.48
C ASN A 178 -25.62 4.50 4.20
N ILE A 179 -25.69 4.48 5.54
CA ILE A 179 -24.83 3.63 6.39
C ILE A 179 -25.21 2.16 6.22
N GLU A 180 -26.49 1.86 6.06
CA GLU A 180 -27.05 0.54 5.89
C GLU A 180 -26.49 -0.15 4.61
N ASP A 181 -26.31 0.61 3.54
CA ASP A 181 -25.67 0.13 2.30
C ASP A 181 -24.18 -0.18 2.52
N CYS A 182 -23.50 0.60 3.37
CA CYS A 182 -22.10 0.38 3.71
C CYS A 182 -21.89 -0.86 4.59
N ILE A 183 -22.90 -1.26 5.37
CA ILE A 183 -22.86 -2.46 6.23
C ILE A 183 -23.04 -3.74 5.40
N LYS A 184 -23.90 -3.71 4.38
CA LYS A 184 -24.15 -4.86 3.49
C LYS A 184 -22.99 -5.18 2.56
N TRP A 185 -22.03 -4.28 2.46
CA TRP A 185 -20.91 -4.39 1.53
C TRP A 185 -19.82 -5.39 1.94
N GLY A 186 -20.01 -6.09 3.06
CA GLY A 186 -19.10 -7.11 3.60
C GLY A 186 -19.70 -8.51 3.69
N GLY A 187 -20.77 -8.81 2.95
CA GLY A 187 -21.36 -10.15 2.78
C GLY A 187 -21.03 -10.76 1.43
#